data_AF-A0A447URP8-F1
#
_entry.id   AF-A0A447URP8-F1
#
_cell.length_a   1.000
_cell.length_b   1.000
_cell.length_c   1.000
_cell.angle_alpha   90.00
_cell.angle_beta   90.00
_cell.angle_gamma   90.00
#
_symmetry.space_group_name_H-M   'P 1'
#
loop_
_entity.id
_entity.type
_entity.pdbx_description
1 polymer ?
#
loop_
_entity_poly.entity_id
_entity_poly.type
_entity_poly.pdbx_seq_one_letter_code
_entity_poly.pdbx_strand_id
1 'polypeptide(L)'
;MFEPMELTNDAVIKVIGVGGGGGNAVEHMVRERIEGVEFFAVNTDAQALRKTAVGQTIQIGSGITKGLGAGANPEVGRNAADEDREALRAALDGADMVFIAAGMGGGTGTGAAPVVAEVAKRFRYPDRCRGDEAFQLRRQEAHGIRGAGYY
;
A
#
# COMPACT_ATOMS: atom_id res chain seq x y z
N MET A 1 40.55 20.83 -7.37
CA MET A 1 40.15 19.55 -6.78
C MET A 1 38.64 19.59 -6.68
N PHE A 2 37.96 18.95 -7.63
CA PHE A 2 36.50 18.81 -7.58
C PHE A 2 36.22 17.50 -6.88
N GLU A 3 35.56 17.57 -5.73
CA GLU A 3 34.98 16.37 -5.12
C GLU A 3 33.74 15.99 -5.94
N PRO A 4 33.63 14.75 -6.44
CA PRO A 4 32.39 14.30 -7.02
C PRO A 4 31.38 14.22 -5.88
N MET A 5 30.35 15.05 -5.95
CA MET A 5 29.17 14.93 -5.11
C MET A 5 28.50 13.61 -5.49
N GLU A 6 28.73 12.55 -4.71
CA GLU A 6 27.95 11.33 -4.83
C GLU A 6 26.50 11.67 -4.50
N LEU A 7 25.68 11.92 -5.54
CA LEU A 7 24.24 11.81 -5.41
C LEU A 7 23.94 10.32 -5.23
N THR A 8 23.99 9.84 -3.99
CA THR A 8 23.26 8.63 -3.61
C THR A 8 21.78 8.99 -3.59
N ASN A 9 21.21 9.21 -4.78
CA ASN A 9 19.78 9.40 -4.96
C ASN A 9 19.13 8.01 -4.93
N ASP A 10 19.27 7.32 -3.79
CA ASP A 10 18.51 6.10 -3.53
C ASP A 10 17.03 6.48 -3.60
N ALA A 11 16.36 5.98 -4.63
CA ALA A 11 14.96 6.27 -4.85
C ALA A 11 14.16 5.78 -3.64
N VAL A 12 13.31 6.63 -3.07
CA VAL A 12 12.47 6.24 -1.94
C VAL A 12 11.33 5.38 -2.45
N ILE A 13 11.44 4.07 -2.23
CA ILE A 13 10.43 3.08 -2.63
C ILE A 13 9.52 2.79 -1.44
N LYS A 14 8.22 3.02 -1.61
CA LYS A 14 7.19 2.67 -0.63
C LYS A 14 6.28 1.56 -1.15
N VAL A 15 6.05 0.53 -0.36
CA VAL A 15 5.13 -0.56 -0.65
C VAL A 15 3.96 -0.50 0.32
N ILE A 16 2.75 -0.37 -0.20
CA ILE A 16 1.51 -0.31 0.57
C ILE A 16 0.70 -1.59 0.36
N GLY A 17 0.43 -2.30 1.45
CA GLY A 17 -0.49 -3.42 1.51
C GLY A 17 -1.87 -2.96 1.92
N VAL A 18 -2.86 -3.08 1.03
CA VAL A 18 -4.26 -2.66 1.29
C VAL A 18 -5.15 -3.86 1.59
N GLY A 19 -5.82 -3.81 2.74
CA GLY A 19 -6.69 -4.87 3.26
C GLY A 19 -5.91 -6.10 3.74
N GLY A 20 -6.63 -7.17 4.07
CA GLY A 20 -6.00 -8.39 4.62
C GLY A 20 -5.04 -9.09 3.66
N GLY A 21 -5.43 -9.26 2.39
CA GLY A 21 -4.56 -9.88 1.39
C GLY A 21 -3.31 -9.06 1.06
N GLY A 22 -3.46 -7.73 0.96
CA GLY A 22 -2.33 -6.83 0.76
C GLY A 22 -1.39 -6.79 1.97
N GLY A 23 -1.95 -6.71 3.17
CA GLY A 23 -1.19 -6.74 4.42
C GLY A 23 -0.38 -8.03 4.61
N ASN A 24 -0.96 -9.19 4.28
CA ASN A 24 -0.24 -10.46 4.32
C ASN A 24 0.92 -10.51 3.31
N ALA A 25 0.72 -9.98 2.10
CA ALA A 25 1.77 -9.93 1.09
C ALA A 25 2.94 -9.04 1.55
N VAL A 26 2.63 -7.87 2.10
CA VAL A 26 3.65 -6.96 2.64
C VAL A 26 4.35 -7.55 3.86
N GLU A 27 3.63 -8.21 4.75
CA GLU A 27 4.24 -8.91 5.88
C GLU A 27 5.24 -9.98 5.44
N HIS A 28 4.94 -10.70 4.35
CA HIS A 28 5.87 -11.66 3.77
C HIS A 28 7.16 -10.96 3.27
N MET A 29 7.01 -9.84 2.54
CA MET A 29 8.15 -9.05 2.05
C MET A 29 9.02 -8.50 3.18
N VAL A 30 8.42 -8.07 4.29
CA VAL A 30 9.15 -7.62 5.49
C VAL A 30 9.99 -8.76 6.08
N ARG A 31 9.47 -9.98 6.10
CA ARG A 31 10.20 -11.16 6.61
C ARG A 31 11.37 -11.56 5.71
N GLU A 32 11.27 -11.30 4.41
CA GLU A 32 12.36 -11.52 3.45
C GLU A 32 13.47 -10.46 3.52
N ARG A 33 13.32 -9.42 4.35
CA ARG A 33 14.32 -8.36 4.60
C ARG A 33 14.80 -7.66 3.32
N ILE A 34 13.86 -7.18 2.52
CA ILE A 34 14.19 -6.31 1.38
C ILE A 34 14.68 -4.95 1.92
N GLU A 35 15.94 -4.63 1.65
CA GLU A 35 16.56 -3.35 2.04
C GLU A 35 16.13 -2.22 1.09
N GLY A 36 16.11 -0.98 1.60
CA GLY A 36 15.79 0.21 0.80
C GLY A 36 14.31 0.41 0.47
N VAL A 37 13.41 -0.34 1.13
CA VAL A 37 11.96 -0.25 0.90
C VAL A 37 11.21 0.02 2.20
N GLU A 38 10.32 1.01 2.19
CA GLU A 38 9.41 1.29 3.29
C GLU A 38 8.11 0.51 3.10
N PHE A 39 7.67 -0.18 4.15
CA PHE A 39 6.48 -1.03 4.11
C PHE A 39 5.35 -0.43 4.96
N PHE A 40 4.18 -0.31 4.33
CA PHE A 40 2.96 0.21 4.94
C PHE A 40 1.85 -0.82 4.85
N ALA A 41 1.08 -0.98 5.92
CA ALA A 41 -0.15 -1.77 5.94
C ALA A 41 -1.36 -0.88 6.19
N VAL A 42 -2.33 -0.92 5.28
CA VAL A 42 -3.56 -0.13 5.33
C VAL A 42 -4.75 -1.07 5.50
N ASN A 43 -5.54 -0.88 6.56
CA ASN A 43 -6.73 -1.69 6.76
C ASN A 43 -7.83 -0.94 7.53
N THR A 44 -9.08 -1.37 7.35
CA THR A 44 -10.22 -0.89 8.15
C THR A 44 -10.37 -1.68 9.46
N ASP A 45 -9.78 -2.88 9.52
CA ASP A 45 -9.78 -3.73 10.70
C ASP A 45 -8.58 -3.40 11.60
N ALA A 46 -8.86 -2.87 12.79
CA ALA A 46 -7.83 -2.52 13.77
C ALA A 46 -7.13 -3.74 14.37
N GLN A 47 -7.82 -4.88 14.47
CA GLN A 47 -7.24 -6.12 14.97
C GLN A 47 -6.23 -6.70 13.99
N ALA A 48 -6.52 -6.61 12.70
CA ALA A 48 -5.59 -7.03 11.65
C ALA A 48 -4.31 -6.19 11.68
N LEU A 49 -4.42 -4.86 11.86
CA LEU A 49 -3.26 -3.97 11.96
C LEU A 49 -2.44 -4.20 13.24
N ARG A 50 -3.04 -4.61 14.35
CA ARG A 50 -2.29 -4.94 15.58
C ARG A 50 -1.48 -6.23 15.47
N LYS A 51 -1.88 -7.14 14.58
CA LYS A 51 -1.23 -8.44 14.40
C LYS A 51 -0.11 -8.43 13.38
N THR A 52 -0.03 -7.40 12.54
CA THR A 52 0.95 -7.35 11.45
C THR A 52 2.35 -7.04 11.95
N ALA A 53 3.37 -7.66 11.34
CA ALA A 53 4.77 -7.35 11.60
C ALA A 53 5.29 -6.12 10.82
N VAL A 54 4.42 -5.43 10.07
CA VAL A 54 4.79 -4.26 9.26
C VAL A 54 5.03 -3.04 10.14
N GLY A 55 6.14 -2.34 9.92
CA GLY A 55 6.57 -1.23 10.78
C GLY A 55 5.65 -0.01 10.77
N GLN A 56 4.98 0.28 9.65
CA GLN A 56 4.04 1.39 9.55
C GLN A 56 2.65 0.88 9.21
N THR A 57 1.68 1.23 10.05
CA THR A 57 0.29 0.80 9.91
C THR A 57 -0.63 2.02 9.85
N ILE A 58 -1.65 1.96 8.99
CA ILE A 58 -2.63 3.03 8.80
C ILE A 58 -4.01 2.40 8.90
N GLN A 59 -4.74 2.82 9.93
CA GLN A 59 -6.14 2.46 10.05
C GLN A 59 -6.97 3.47 9.27
N ILE A 60 -7.84 2.98 8.40
CA ILE A 60 -8.77 3.81 7.60
C ILE A 60 -10.23 3.51 7.97
N GLY A 61 -11.12 4.49 7.79
CA GLY A 61 -12.55 4.38 8.08
C GLY A 61 -12.83 4.10 9.54
N SER A 62 -12.08 4.74 10.45
CA SER A 62 -12.30 4.59 11.88
C SER A 62 -13.70 5.07 12.29
N GLY A 63 -14.23 6.12 11.66
CA GLY A 63 -15.60 6.60 11.87
C GLY A 63 -16.67 5.66 11.28
N ILE A 64 -16.43 5.12 10.07
CA ILE A 64 -17.40 4.26 9.37
C ILE A 64 -17.45 2.84 9.95
N THR A 65 -16.30 2.21 10.15
CA THR A 65 -16.20 0.78 10.49
C THR A 65 -15.95 0.54 11.98
N LYS A 66 -15.59 1.58 12.74
CA LYS A 66 -15.21 1.49 14.17
C LYS A 66 -14.09 0.47 14.43
N GLY A 67 -13.25 0.20 13.43
CA GLY A 67 -12.16 -0.78 13.50
C GLY A 67 -12.60 -2.25 13.36
N LEU A 68 -13.83 -2.52 12.93
CA LEU A 68 -14.37 -3.87 12.73
C LEU A 68 -14.19 -4.40 11.29
N GLY A 69 -13.70 -3.56 10.38
CA GLY A 69 -13.50 -3.92 8.98
C GLY A 69 -14.68 -3.59 8.05
N ALA A 70 -14.46 -3.74 6.74
CA ALA A 70 -15.42 -3.39 5.70
C ALA A 70 -16.46 -4.48 5.37
N GLY A 71 -16.42 -5.64 6.05
CA GLY A 71 -17.43 -6.71 5.90
C GLY A 71 -17.62 -7.22 4.47
N ALA A 72 -16.54 -7.34 3.70
CA ALA A 72 -16.55 -7.70 2.28
C ALA A 72 -17.29 -6.72 1.34
N ASN A 73 -17.70 -5.54 1.82
CA ASN A 73 -18.32 -4.51 0.98
C ASN A 73 -17.27 -3.53 0.42
N PRO A 74 -17.06 -3.46 -0.91
CA PRO A 74 -16.11 -2.54 -1.52
C PRO A 74 -16.47 -1.07 -1.31
N GLU A 75 -17.74 -0.70 -1.26
CA GLU A 75 -18.14 0.70 -1.04
C GLU A 75 -17.74 1.19 0.34
N VAL A 76 -17.85 0.34 1.36
CA VAL A 76 -17.37 0.65 2.71
C VAL A 76 -15.86 0.84 2.72
N GLY A 77 -15.12 -0.02 2.02
CA GLY A 77 -13.67 0.11 1.87
C GLY A 77 -13.25 1.40 1.16
N ARG A 78 -14.01 1.80 0.13
CA ARG A 78 -13.78 3.05 -0.60
C ARG A 78 -14.04 4.27 0.26
N ASN A 79 -15.21 4.34 0.90
CA ASN A 79 -15.58 5.45 1.77
C ASN A 79 -14.62 5.59 2.96
N ALA A 80 -14.15 4.47 3.51
CA ALA A 80 -13.12 4.45 4.55
C ALA A 80 -11.80 5.06 4.07
N ALA A 81 -11.37 4.74 2.86
CA ALA A 81 -10.16 5.33 2.28
C ALA A 81 -10.34 6.82 1.94
N ASP A 82 -11.56 7.21 1.53
CA ASP A 82 -11.92 8.60 1.24
C ASP A 82 -11.95 9.46 2.52
N GLU A 83 -12.44 8.93 3.65
CA GLU A 83 -12.42 9.57 4.97
C GLU A 83 -10.99 9.91 5.41
N ASP A 84 -10.06 8.97 5.24
CA ASP A 84 -8.68 9.07 5.71
C ASP A 84 -7.67 9.39 4.58
N ARG A 85 -8.10 10.09 3.52
CA ARG A 85 -7.21 10.44 2.40
C ARG A 85 -5.99 11.24 2.82
N GLU A 86 -6.12 12.11 3.80
CA GLU A 86 -5.01 12.95 4.27
C GLU A 86 -3.93 12.11 4.98
N ALA A 87 -4.33 11.08 5.75
CA ALA A 87 -3.40 10.14 6.37
C ALA A 87 -2.66 9.30 5.31
N LEU A 88 -3.39 8.81 4.29
CA LEU A 88 -2.80 8.11 3.15
C LEU A 88 -1.82 9.01 2.39
N ARG A 89 -2.19 10.29 2.22
CA ARG A 89 -1.36 11.30 1.57
C ARG A 89 -0.05 11.50 2.33
N ALA A 90 -0.11 11.69 3.64
CA ALA A 90 1.06 11.89 4.49
C ALA A 90 2.00 10.67 4.47
N ALA A 91 1.46 9.45 4.46
CA ALA A 91 2.27 8.24 4.36
C ALA A 91 3.01 8.11 3.02
N LEU A 92 2.38 8.57 1.95
CA LEU A 92 2.90 8.54 0.58
C LEU A 92 3.84 9.68 0.23
N ASP A 93 3.87 10.73 1.05
CA ASP A 93 4.70 11.91 0.82
C ASP A 93 6.19 11.53 0.79
N GLY A 94 6.94 12.14 -0.13
CA GLY A 94 8.36 11.88 -0.34
C GLY A 94 8.72 10.56 -1.06
N ALA A 95 7.74 9.76 -1.51
CA ALA A 95 8.02 8.56 -2.31
C ALA A 95 8.32 8.89 -3.78
N ASP A 96 9.40 8.34 -4.31
CA ASP A 96 9.68 8.36 -5.75
C ASP A 96 8.89 7.27 -6.48
N MET A 97 8.69 6.12 -5.82
CA MET A 97 7.95 4.99 -6.36
C MET A 97 7.04 4.37 -5.30
N VAL A 98 5.81 4.07 -5.70
CA VAL A 98 4.80 3.48 -4.82
C VAL A 98 4.29 2.18 -5.44
N PHE A 99 4.40 1.09 -4.70
CA PHE A 99 3.78 -0.20 -5.03
C PHE A 99 2.54 -0.40 -4.17
N ILE A 100 1.44 -0.80 -4.80
CA ILE A 100 0.17 -1.07 -4.09
C ILE A 100 -0.13 -2.55 -4.24
N ALA A 101 0.00 -3.29 -3.14
CA ALA A 101 -0.40 -4.68 -3.03
C ALA A 101 -1.80 -4.74 -2.43
N ALA A 102 -2.78 -5.27 -3.15
CA ALA A 102 -4.14 -5.42 -2.65
C ALA A 102 -4.74 -6.76 -3.08
N GLY A 103 -5.45 -7.40 -2.16
CA GLY A 103 -6.27 -8.56 -2.49
C GLY A 103 -7.59 -8.12 -3.11
N MET A 104 -7.84 -8.50 -4.36
CA MET A 104 -9.15 -8.31 -5.01
C MET A 104 -10.17 -9.30 -4.45
N GLY A 105 -11.43 -8.88 -4.32
CA GLY A 105 -12.56 -9.72 -3.88
C GLY A 105 -13.02 -9.48 -2.44
N GLY A 106 -12.21 -8.83 -1.61
CA GLY A 106 -12.62 -8.34 -0.28
C GLY A 106 -13.19 -6.92 -0.30
N GLY A 107 -13.68 -6.42 0.83
CA GLY A 107 -14.24 -5.06 0.92
C GLY A 107 -13.15 -3.98 0.93
N THR A 108 -12.23 -4.06 1.90
CA THR A 108 -11.18 -3.06 2.08
C THR A 108 -10.22 -3.02 0.89
N GLY A 109 -9.67 -4.16 0.48
CA GLY A 109 -8.71 -4.24 -0.63
C GLY A 109 -9.29 -3.71 -1.93
N THR A 110 -10.48 -4.18 -2.32
CA THR A 110 -11.13 -3.78 -3.58
C THR A 110 -11.56 -2.31 -3.57
N GLY A 111 -12.08 -1.82 -2.46
CA GLY A 111 -12.59 -0.45 -2.34
C GLY A 111 -11.52 0.61 -2.13
N ALA A 112 -10.54 0.33 -1.27
CA ALA A 112 -9.52 1.30 -0.87
C ALA A 112 -8.35 1.38 -1.86
N ALA A 113 -7.98 0.27 -2.52
CA ALA A 113 -6.87 0.26 -3.48
C ALA A 113 -6.96 1.33 -4.58
N PRO A 114 -8.11 1.53 -5.27
CA PRO A 114 -8.22 2.58 -6.29
C PRO A 114 -8.08 3.99 -5.71
N VAL A 115 -8.54 4.24 -4.47
CA VAL A 115 -8.39 5.54 -3.80
C VAL A 115 -6.92 5.79 -3.45
N VAL A 116 -6.24 4.80 -2.88
CA VAL A 116 -4.80 4.87 -2.58
C VAL A 116 -3.98 5.14 -3.85
N ALA A 117 -4.33 4.47 -4.96
CA ALA A 117 -3.71 4.70 -6.25
C ALA A 117 -3.90 6.13 -6.76
N GLU A 118 -5.10 6.70 -6.58
CA GLU A 118 -5.40 8.08 -6.95
C GLU A 118 -4.58 9.08 -6.11
N VAL A 119 -4.46 8.84 -4.81
CA VAL A 119 -3.64 9.66 -3.91
C VAL A 119 -2.16 9.58 -4.31
N ALA A 120 -1.65 8.38 -4.60
CA ALA A 120 -0.27 8.18 -5.04
C ALA A 120 0.04 8.86 -6.39
N LYS A 121 -0.90 8.82 -7.36
CA LYS A 121 -0.71 9.40 -8.69
C LYS A 121 -0.47 10.92 -8.66
N ARG A 122 -0.98 11.61 -7.64
CA ARG A 122 -0.81 13.06 -7.47
C ARG A 122 0.61 13.46 -7.04
N PHE A 123 1.43 12.53 -6.56
CA PHE A 123 2.82 12.77 -6.13
C PHE A 123 3.86 12.62 -7.23
N ARG A 124 3.44 12.24 -8.45
CA ARG A 124 4.31 12.34 -9.61
C ARG A 124 4.60 13.82 -9.88
N TYR A 125 5.77 14.27 -9.43
CA TYR A 125 6.40 15.57 -9.64
C TYR A 125 5.74 16.45 -10.71
N PRO A 126 5.28 17.68 -10.41
CA PRO A 126 4.87 18.62 -11.45
C PRO A 126 6.00 19.00 -12.42
N ASP A 127 7.28 18.76 -12.07
CA ASP A 127 8.45 19.28 -12.80
C ASP A 127 9.43 18.23 -13.36
N ARG A 128 9.13 16.93 -13.33
CA ARG A 128 9.97 15.90 -13.97
C ARG A 128 9.19 15.05 -14.96
N CYS A 129 9.22 15.49 -16.22
CA CYS A 129 8.97 14.63 -17.38
C CYS A 129 10.02 13.51 -17.42
N ARG A 130 9.74 12.36 -16.81
CA ARG A 130 10.41 11.09 -17.15
C ARG A 130 9.38 9.96 -17.09
N GLY A 131 9.06 9.43 -18.28
CA GLY A 131 8.58 8.09 -18.59
C GLY A 131 7.53 7.44 -17.70
N ASP A 132 6.37 7.11 -18.25
CA ASP A 132 5.20 6.44 -17.66
C ASP A 132 5.39 4.99 -17.13
N GLU A 133 6.45 4.67 -16.39
CA GLU A 133 6.76 3.27 -16.02
C GLU A 133 6.49 2.84 -14.57
N ALA A 134 5.76 3.60 -13.75
CA ALA A 134 5.41 3.17 -12.39
C ALA A 134 3.90 3.20 -12.13
N PHE A 135 3.15 2.39 -12.87
CA PHE A 135 1.79 1.99 -12.50
C PHE A 135 1.53 0.56 -12.97
N GLN A 136 2.06 -0.42 -12.23
CA GLN A 136 1.72 -1.82 -12.45
C GLN A 136 0.76 -2.27 -11.35
N LEU A 137 -0.52 -1.97 -11.57
CA LEU A 137 -1.59 -2.82 -11.07
C LEU A 137 -1.48 -4.13 -11.88
N ARG A 138 -0.68 -5.10 -11.43
CA ARG A 138 -0.57 -6.41 -12.11
C ARG A 138 -1.93 -7.10 -12.06
N ARG A 139 -2.68 -6.91 -13.15
CA ARG A 139 -3.86 -7.71 -13.49
C ARG A 139 -3.36 -9.14 -13.73
N GLN A 140 -3.69 -10.03 -12.78
CA GLN A 140 -3.51 -11.49 -12.80
C GLN A 140 -2.08 -12.03 -12.78
N GLU A 141 -1.75 -12.76 -11.70
CA GLU A 141 -1.29 -14.15 -11.79
C GLU A 141 -1.82 -14.92 -10.55
N ALA A 142 -3.14 -15.15 -10.54
CA ALA A 142 -3.78 -16.17 -9.69
C ALA A 142 -3.51 -17.61 -10.22
N HIS A 143 -2.34 -17.85 -10.83
CA HIS A 143 -1.96 -19.14 -11.40
C HIS A 143 -0.61 -19.67 -10.90
N GLY A 144 -0.02 -19.05 -9.86
CA GLY A 144 1.25 -19.47 -9.25
C GLY A 144 1.20 -19.94 -7.79
N ILE A 145 0.08 -19.81 -7.07
CA ILE A 145 -0.06 -20.33 -5.70
C ILE A 145 -0.82 -21.66 -5.74
N ARG A 146 -0.28 -22.64 -6.48
CA ARG A 146 -0.52 -24.05 -6.17
C ARG A 146 0.65 -24.49 -5.29
N GLY A 147 0.53 -24.33 -3.97
CA GLY A 147 1.56 -24.88 -3.08
C GLY A 147 1.70 -24.32 -1.66
N ALA A 148 0.96 -23.29 -1.25
CA ALA A 148 0.94 -22.88 0.16
C ALA A 148 -0.38 -23.32 0.78
N GLY A 149 -0.35 -24.51 1.39
CA GLY A 149 -1.46 -25.07 2.14
C GLY A 149 -1.87 -24.14 3.27
N TYR A 150 -3.17 -23.86 3.32
CA TYR A 150 -3.84 -23.47 4.54
C TYR A 150 -3.92 -24.71 5.43
N TYR A 151 -3.19 -24.69 6.55
CA TYR A 151 -3.50 -25.46 7.75
C TYR A 151 -3.48 -24.49 8.93
#